data_AF-A0A838QYK8-F1
#
_entry.id   AF-A0A838QYK8-F1
#
_cell.length_a   1.000
_cell.length_b   1.000
_cell.length_c   1.000
_cell.angle_alpha   90.00
_cell.angle_beta   90.00
_cell.angle_gamma   90.00
#
_symmetry.space_group_name_H-M   'P 1'
#
loop_
_entity.id
_entity.type
_entity.pdbx_description
1 polymer ?
#
loop_
_entity_poly.entity_id
_entity_poly.type
_entity_poly.pdbx_seq_one_letter_code
_entity_poly.pdbx_strand_id
1 'polypeptide(L)'
;MYGVNNVMLQVGTGNSLPGDFDGNGMVDAADLASWRAGFGKVGGASHSQGDADADLDVDGADFLVWQRQLGSFAAGESSSIPEPTTGFMLLLGMAAISFPRRKVRGAMRTVVSVNSEFQSPRGYFLTQAIVSEI
;
A
#
# COMPACT_ATOMS: atom_id res chain seq x y z
N MET A 1 5.65 -21.42 46.66
CA MET A 1 5.91 -20.23 45.83
C MET A 1 6.22 -20.74 44.44
N TYR A 2 5.29 -20.58 43.48
CA TYR A 2 5.55 -21.00 42.10
C TYR A 2 6.42 -19.92 41.46
N GLY A 3 7.68 -20.27 41.20
CA GLY A 3 8.57 -19.41 40.42
C GLY A 3 7.90 -19.17 39.07
N VAL A 4 7.69 -17.90 38.74
CA VAL A 4 7.38 -17.52 37.37
C VAL A 4 8.58 -17.95 36.53
N ASN A 5 8.48 -19.12 35.90
CA ASN A 5 9.38 -19.44 34.80
C ASN A 5 9.03 -18.41 33.74
N ASN A 6 9.94 -17.45 33.52
CA ASN A 6 9.87 -16.57 32.38
C ASN A 6 9.87 -17.45 31.13
N VAL A 7 8.68 -17.88 30.70
CA VAL A 7 8.47 -18.43 29.37
C VAL A 7 8.80 -17.26 28.46
N MET A 8 10.00 -17.27 27.89
CA MET A 8 10.27 -16.44 26.72
C MET A 8 9.24 -16.86 25.69
N LEU A 9 8.20 -16.04 25.53
CA LEU A 9 7.37 -16.07 24.35
C LEU A 9 8.29 -15.60 23.23
N GLN A 10 8.98 -16.54 22.59
CA GLN A 10 9.60 -16.29 21.30
C GLN A 10 8.44 -16.11 20.32
N VAL A 11 7.88 -14.90 20.27
CA VAL A 11 7.11 -14.44 19.11
C VAL A 11 8.13 -14.15 18.01
N GLY A 12 8.77 -15.22 17.56
CA GLY A 12 9.49 -15.29 16.31
C GLY A 12 8.65 -16.23 15.44
N THR A 13 7.57 -15.71 14.87
CA THR A 13 6.79 -16.45 13.87
C THR A 13 7.49 -16.50 12.53
N GLY A 14 8.70 -15.95 12.40
CA GLY A 14 9.54 -16.24 11.25
C GLY A 14 9.96 -17.70 11.30
N ASN A 15 9.66 -18.44 10.23
CA ASN A 15 10.14 -19.78 9.94
C ASN A 15 11.68 -19.87 10.12
N SER A 16 12.14 -20.04 11.36
CA SER A 16 13.57 -20.11 11.69
C SER A 16 14.08 -21.47 11.24
N LEU A 17 15.08 -21.43 10.37
CA LEU A 17 15.72 -22.64 9.88
C LEU A 17 16.61 -23.18 11.00
N PRO A 18 16.54 -24.47 11.35
CA PRO A 18 17.41 -25.08 12.35
C PRO A 18 18.93 -24.82 12.17
N GLY A 19 19.39 -24.56 10.95
CA GLY A 19 20.78 -24.19 10.66
C GLY A 19 21.09 -22.68 10.70
N ASP A 20 20.12 -21.80 10.97
CA ASP A 20 20.24 -20.34 10.99
C ASP A 20 20.55 -19.86 12.42
N PHE A 21 21.82 -19.98 12.81
CA PHE A 21 22.27 -19.74 14.17
C PHE A 21 22.42 -18.25 14.50
N ASP A 22 22.64 -17.39 13.50
CA ASP A 22 22.69 -15.94 13.71
C ASP A 22 21.31 -15.26 13.63
N GLY A 23 20.28 -16.00 13.18
CA GLY A 23 18.90 -15.56 13.13
C GLY A 23 18.62 -14.56 12.00
N ASN A 24 19.44 -14.53 10.96
CA ASN A 24 19.30 -13.61 9.84
C ASN A 24 18.28 -14.09 8.79
N GLY A 25 17.75 -15.31 8.95
CA GLY A 25 16.79 -15.91 8.04
C GLY A 25 17.42 -16.64 6.86
N MET A 26 18.72 -16.87 6.84
CA MET A 26 19.46 -17.62 5.83
C MET A 26 20.40 -18.61 6.51
N VAL A 27 20.65 -19.75 5.87
CA VAL A 27 21.65 -20.72 6.34
C VAL A 27 22.88 -20.62 5.45
N ASP A 28 23.94 -20.01 5.95
CA ASP A 28 25.16 -19.75 5.19
C ASP A 28 26.46 -20.00 5.98
N ALA A 29 27.57 -19.43 5.50
CA ALA A 29 28.89 -19.60 6.10
C ALA A 29 29.06 -18.86 7.44
N ALA A 30 28.24 -17.83 7.72
CA ALA A 30 28.21 -17.15 9.01
C ALA A 30 27.70 -18.11 10.10
N ASP A 31 26.67 -18.90 9.81
CA ASP A 31 26.17 -19.94 10.72
C ASP A 31 27.21 -21.01 11.00
N LEU A 32 27.94 -21.43 9.97
CA LEU A 32 29.04 -22.38 10.17
C LEU A 32 30.09 -21.85 11.15
N ALA A 33 30.34 -20.54 11.19
CA ALA A 33 31.24 -19.95 12.17
C ALA A 33 30.70 -20.08 13.60
N SER A 34 29.38 -19.93 13.79
CA SER A 34 28.70 -20.13 15.08
C SER A 34 28.80 -21.59 15.54
N TRP A 35 28.50 -22.56 14.66
CA TRP A 35 28.66 -23.99 14.98
C TRP A 35 30.11 -24.33 15.36
N ARG A 36 31.09 -23.83 14.59
CA ARG A 36 32.52 -24.05 14.89
C ARG A 36 32.94 -23.46 16.24
N ALA A 37 32.32 -22.37 16.67
CA ALA A 37 32.60 -21.75 17.95
C ALA A 37 31.99 -22.53 19.13
N GLY A 38 30.87 -23.23 18.91
CA GLY A 38 30.22 -24.06 19.93
C GLY A 38 30.62 -25.53 19.93
N PHE A 39 31.25 -26.04 18.87
CA PHE A 39 31.56 -27.46 18.70
C PHE A 39 32.23 -28.09 19.94
N GLY A 40 31.68 -29.22 20.38
CA GLY A 40 32.14 -29.96 21.56
C GLY A 40 31.57 -29.44 22.88
N LYS A 41 30.68 -28.45 22.85
CA LYS A 41 29.90 -28.05 24.03
C LYS A 41 28.90 -29.14 24.35
N VAL A 42 28.84 -29.53 25.63
CA VAL A 42 27.94 -30.57 26.12
C VAL A 42 27.09 -29.99 27.25
N GLY A 43 25.77 -30.08 27.11
CA GLY A 43 24.82 -29.59 28.09
C GLY A 43 24.61 -28.08 28.03
N GLY A 44 23.34 -27.69 27.92
CA GLY A 44 22.89 -26.30 27.88
C GLY A 44 23.46 -25.52 26.70
N ALA A 45 23.77 -26.19 25.58
CA ALA A 45 23.91 -25.49 24.31
C ALA A 45 22.59 -24.78 23.96
N SER A 46 22.72 -23.67 23.25
CA SER A 46 21.58 -22.94 22.71
C SER A 46 21.67 -22.93 21.19
N HIS A 47 20.56 -22.71 20.50
CA HIS A 47 20.54 -22.65 19.03
C HIS A 47 21.64 -21.75 18.44
N SER A 48 21.79 -20.53 18.96
CA SER A 48 22.83 -19.60 18.49
C SER A 48 24.29 -20.04 18.77
N GLN A 49 24.47 -21.08 19.57
CA GLN A 49 25.76 -21.71 19.83
C GLN A 49 26.02 -22.89 18.88
N GLY A 50 25.07 -23.25 18.01
CA GLY A 50 25.20 -24.34 17.04
C GLY A 50 24.38 -25.59 17.35
N ASP A 51 23.48 -25.54 18.34
CA ASP A 51 22.55 -26.63 18.70
C ASP A 51 21.32 -26.60 17.76
N ALA A 52 21.43 -27.30 16.64
CA ALA A 52 20.47 -27.31 15.56
C ALA A 52 19.36 -28.36 15.76
N ASP A 53 19.64 -29.46 16.47
CA ASP A 53 18.65 -30.49 16.76
C ASP A 53 18.00 -30.38 18.16
N ALA A 54 18.41 -29.37 18.94
CA ALA A 54 17.90 -29.00 20.23
C ALA A 54 18.12 -30.07 21.33
N ASP A 55 19.21 -30.82 21.23
CA ASP A 55 19.58 -31.86 22.20
C ASP A 55 20.48 -31.36 23.34
N LEU A 56 20.79 -30.05 23.33
CA LEU A 56 21.61 -29.32 24.30
C LEU A 56 23.10 -29.59 24.20
N ASP A 57 23.60 -30.20 23.13
CA ASP A 57 25.00 -30.24 22.76
C ASP A 57 25.28 -29.59 21.39
N VAL A 58 26.55 -29.58 20.97
CA VAL A 58 26.95 -29.06 19.65
C VAL A 58 27.93 -30.04 19.04
N ASP A 59 27.45 -30.87 18.13
CA ASP A 59 28.21 -31.99 17.58
C ASP A 59 28.01 -32.20 16.07
N GLY A 60 28.30 -33.41 15.59
CA GLY A 60 28.15 -33.75 14.18
C GLY A 60 26.70 -33.87 13.70
N ALA A 61 25.75 -34.16 14.58
CA ALA A 61 24.33 -34.18 14.27
C ALA A 61 23.84 -32.78 13.87
N ASP A 62 24.24 -31.75 14.62
CA ASP A 62 23.94 -30.35 14.29
C ASP A 62 24.57 -29.91 12.98
N PHE A 63 25.83 -30.30 12.77
CA PHE A 63 26.51 -30.00 11.52
C PHE A 63 25.79 -30.60 10.32
N LEU A 64 25.27 -31.83 10.45
CA LEU A 64 24.48 -32.46 9.41
C LEU A 64 23.14 -31.74 9.17
N VAL A 65 22.53 -31.16 10.21
CA VAL A 65 21.34 -30.30 10.07
C VAL A 65 21.69 -29.06 9.24
N TRP A 66 22.76 -28.33 9.62
CA TRP A 66 23.24 -27.16 8.87
C TRP A 66 23.56 -27.51 7.42
N GLN A 67 24.29 -28.60 7.16
CA GLN A 67 24.65 -29.03 5.81
C GLN A 67 23.43 -29.31 4.93
N ARG A 68 22.38 -29.93 5.49
CA ARG A 68 21.14 -30.19 4.75
C ARG A 68 20.37 -28.93 4.40
N GLN A 69 20.58 -27.85 5.15
CA GLN A 69 19.88 -26.59 4.98
C GLN A 69 20.71 -25.49 4.32
N LEU A 70 22.01 -25.72 4.06
CA LEU A 70 22.89 -24.73 3.43
C LEU A 70 22.27 -24.11 2.17
N GLY A 71 22.17 -22.78 2.14
CA GLY A 71 21.55 -22.01 1.06
C GLY A 71 20.03 -21.86 1.17
N SER A 72 19.40 -22.43 2.20
CA SER A 72 17.99 -22.20 2.51
C SER A 72 17.81 -20.81 3.10
N PHE A 73 16.64 -20.24 2.87
CA PHE A 73 16.20 -18.97 3.45
C PHE A 73 14.78 -19.11 3.97
N ALA A 74 14.46 -18.43 5.06
CA ALA A 74 13.14 -18.42 5.64
C ALA A 74 12.16 -17.85 4.62
N ALA A 75 11.08 -18.58 4.35
CA ALA A 75 9.99 -18.05 3.54
C ALA A 75 9.40 -16.84 4.25
N GLY A 76 9.39 -15.69 3.58
CA GLY A 76 8.81 -14.47 4.14
C GLY A 76 7.33 -14.68 4.49
N GLU A 77 6.92 -14.13 5.63
CA GLU A 77 5.54 -14.17 6.10
C GLU A 77 4.60 -13.63 5.02
N SER A 78 3.68 -14.48 4.53
CA SER A 78 2.67 -14.07 3.56
C SER A 78 1.52 -13.41 4.32
N SER A 79 1.61 -12.09 4.52
CA SER A 79 0.47 -11.35 5.07
C SER A 79 -0.65 -11.27 4.04
N SER A 80 -1.86 -11.71 4.42
CA SER A 80 -3.05 -11.46 3.62
C SER A 80 -3.26 -9.95 3.54
N ILE A 81 -3.00 -9.36 2.39
CA ILE A 81 -3.28 -7.95 2.14
C ILE A 81 -4.82 -7.80 2.13
N PRO A 82 -5.42 -7.09 3.09
CA PRO A 82 -6.86 -6.82 3.06
C PRO A 82 -7.19 -6.15 1.72
N GLU A 83 -8.24 -6.63 1.04
CA GLU A 83 -8.53 -6.31 -0.37
C GLU A 83 -8.17 -4.86 -0.70
N PRO A 84 -7.24 -4.62 -1.66
CA PRO A 84 -6.86 -3.26 -1.99
C PRO A 84 -8.11 -2.52 -2.45
N THR A 85 -8.24 -1.26 -2.05
CA THR A 85 -9.37 -0.35 -2.34
C THR A 85 -9.71 -0.19 -3.83
N THR A 86 -9.02 -0.93 -4.72
CA THR A 86 -9.29 -1.15 -6.14
C THR A 86 -10.77 -1.44 -6.43
N GLY A 87 -11.44 -2.30 -5.66
CA GLY A 87 -12.87 -2.55 -5.85
C GLY A 87 -13.73 -1.31 -5.62
N PHE A 88 -13.41 -0.56 -4.56
CA PHE A 88 -14.07 0.71 -4.25
C PHE A 88 -13.78 1.81 -5.29
N MET A 89 -12.52 1.93 -5.74
CA MET A 89 -12.11 2.85 -6.79
C MET A 89 -12.80 2.56 -8.12
N LEU A 90 -12.94 1.28 -8.49
CA LEU A 90 -13.63 0.85 -9.71
C LEU A 90 -15.12 1.24 -9.67
N LEU A 91 -15.79 1.02 -8.52
CA LEU A 91 -17.18 1.41 -8.34
C LEU A 91 -17.37 2.93 -8.41
N LEU A 92 -16.48 3.71 -7.79
CA LEU A 92 -16.51 5.17 -7.88
C LEU A 92 -16.26 5.67 -9.31
N GLY A 93 -15.32 5.07 -10.03
CA GLY A 93 -15.04 5.40 -11.42
C GLY A 93 -16.24 5.13 -12.33
N MET A 94 -16.89 3.97 -12.18
CA MET A 94 -18.11 3.63 -12.93
C MET A 94 -19.26 4.59 -12.62
N ALA A 95 -19.43 4.97 -11.35
CA ALA A 95 -20.44 5.94 -10.94
C ALA A 95 -20.17 7.31 -11.57
N ALA A 96 -18.92 7.80 -11.56
CA ALA A 96 -18.55 9.11 -12.09
C ALA A 96 -18.77 9.23 -13.61
N ILE A 97 -18.60 8.15 -14.38
CA ILE A 97 -18.86 8.12 -15.83
C ILE A 97 -20.35 8.11 -16.15
N SER A 98 -21.17 7.54 -15.25
CA SER A 98 -22.61 7.34 -15.47
C SER A 98 -23.46 8.60 -15.28
N PHE A 99 -22.92 9.67 -14.67
CA PHE A 99 -23.66 10.92 -14.51
C PHE A 99 -23.59 11.78 -15.78
N PRO A 100 -24.72 12.08 -16.46
CA PRO A 100 -24.72 12.97 -17.61
C PRO A 100 -24.26 14.35 -17.16
N ARG A 101 -23.20 14.86 -17.79
CA ARG A 101 -22.72 16.23 -17.57
C ARG A 101 -23.89 17.19 -17.78
N ARG A 102 -24.37 17.81 -16.71
CA ARG A 102 -25.42 18.84 -16.80
C ARG A 102 -24.91 19.92 -17.75
N LYS A 103 -25.49 20.01 -18.95
CA LYS A 103 -25.25 21.15 -19.84
C LYS A 103 -25.66 22.39 -19.04
N VAL A 104 -24.69 23.23 -18.67
CA VAL A 104 -24.95 24.55 -18.13
C VAL A 104 -25.73 25.28 -19.23
N ARG A 105 -27.06 25.32 -19.11
CA ARG A 105 -27.89 26.12 -19.99
C ARG A 105 -27.48 27.56 -19.70
N GLY A 106 -26.71 28.15 -20.61
CA GLY A 106 -26.32 29.55 -20.53
C GLY A 106 -27.56 30.37 -20.21
N ALA A 107 -27.47 31.15 -19.13
CA ALA A 107 -28.56 32.00 -18.67
C ALA A 107 -29.10 32.79 -19.87
N MET A 108 -30.37 32.57 -20.19
CA MET A 108 -31.06 33.26 -21.25
C MET A 108 -31.06 34.74 -20.89
N ARG A 109 -30.18 35.51 -21.55
CA ARG A 109 -30.04 36.94 -21.33
C ARG A 109 -31.31 37.62 -21.86
N THR A 110 -32.27 37.88 -20.99
CA THR A 110 -33.44 38.71 -21.31
C THR A 110 -32.92 40.11 -21.61
N VAL A 111 -32.78 40.43 -22.89
CA VAL A 111 -32.55 41.80 -23.36
C VAL A 111 -33.91 42.49 -23.32
N VAL A 112 -34.13 43.33 -22.31
CA VAL A 112 -35.26 44.25 -22.30
C VAL A 112 -34.94 45.35 -23.32
N SER A 113 -35.50 45.28 -24.52
CA SER A 113 -35.51 46.41 -25.45
C SER A 113 -36.43 47.48 -24.90
N VAL A 114 -35.87 48.59 -24.44
CA VAL A 114 -36.63 49.79 -24.10
C VAL A 114 -36.96 50.51 -25.41
N ASN A 115 -38.19 50.35 -25.90
CA ASN A 115 -38.73 51.22 -26.94
C ASN A 115 -39.12 52.55 -26.29
N SER A 116 -38.22 53.53 -26.31
CA SER A 116 -38.57 54.92 -25.97
C SER A 116 -38.98 55.67 -27.24
N GLU A 117 -40.27 55.63 -27.56
CA GLU A 117 -40.90 56.55 -28.50
C GLU A 117 -40.76 57.98 -27.95
N PHE A 118 -39.94 58.79 -28.62
CA PHE A 118 -39.77 60.20 -28.31
C PHE A 118 -40.96 60.99 -28.86
N GLN A 119 -42.02 61.14 -28.06
CA GLN A 119 -43.11 62.07 -28.33
C GLN A 119 -42.64 63.51 -28.06
N SER A 120 -42.55 64.31 -29.13
CA SER A 120 -42.21 65.73 -29.04
C SER A 120 -43.43 66.56 -28.59
N PRO A 121 -43.30 67.50 -27.63
CA PRO A 121 -44.49 68.06 -26.96
C PRO A 121 -45.27 69.13 -27.72
N ARG A 122 -44.71 69.88 -28.67
CA ARG A 122 -45.38 71.03 -29.32
C ARG A 122 -44.82 71.23 -30.73
N GLY A 123 -45.70 71.14 -31.72
CA GLY A 123 -45.34 70.95 -33.12
C GLY A 123 -44.98 72.20 -33.91
N TYR A 124 -44.27 71.97 -35.01
CA TYR A 124 -44.30 72.75 -36.25
C TYR A 124 -43.97 71.79 -37.42
N PHE A 125 -44.96 71.48 -38.26
CA PHE A 125 -44.77 70.80 -39.55
C PHE A 125 -44.69 71.86 -40.64
N LEU A 126 -43.49 72.20 -41.12
CA LEU A 126 -43.17 72.75 -42.44
C LEU A 126 -41.67 72.42 -42.60
N THR A 127 -41.15 71.85 -43.68
CA THR A 127 -41.16 72.36 -45.05
C THR A 127 -40.37 71.35 -45.92
N GLN A 128 -40.78 71.19 -47.18
CA GLN A 128 -39.98 70.67 -48.32
C GLN A 128 -39.52 69.19 -48.25
N ALA A 129 -39.42 68.42 -49.32
CA ALA A 129 -39.90 68.45 -50.69
C ALA A 129 -39.33 67.16 -51.36
N ILE A 130 -40.01 66.70 -52.40
CA ILE A 130 -39.45 65.94 -53.55
C ILE A 130 -39.16 64.45 -53.25
N VAL A 131 -40.04 63.51 -53.64
CA VAL A 131 -40.30 63.04 -55.03
C VAL A 131 -38.99 62.48 -55.61
N SER A 132 -38.88 61.21 -55.97
CA SER A 132 -39.49 60.71 -57.19
C SER A 132 -39.34 59.20 -57.29
N GLU A 133 -40.44 58.59 -57.73
CA GLU A 133 -40.54 57.37 -58.54
C GLU A 133 -39.43 57.31 -59.61
N ILE A 134 -38.97 56.14 -60.04
CA ILE A 134 -39.72 55.12 -60.80
C ILE A 134 -39.36 53.70 -60.34
#